data_AF-A0A267GJ70-F1
#
_entry.id   AF-A0A267GJ70-F1
#
_cell.length_a   1.000
_cell.length_b   1.000
_cell.length_c   1.000
_cell.angle_alpha   90.00
_cell.angle_beta   90.00
_cell.angle_gamma   90.00
#
_symmetry.space_group_name_H-M   'P 1'
#
loop_
_entity.id
_entity.type
_entity.pdbx_description
1 polymer ?
#
loop_
_entity_poly.entity_id
_entity_poly.type
_entity_poly.pdbx_seq_one_letter_code
_entity_poly.pdbx_strand_id
1 'polypeptide(L)'
;RLEQERLEQERLEQERLEQERLEQERIEQERLERQSQAASRIQRAWRGLVARRELRDRRTRAAVTLQAAFRGWRVRARCQVAAMPQLRRRISAAYADARRNPERLLLARARSALRFARQQLPAPAVAQQLADLRAGTSHSAKLCELLCSQSGAVAALFSLMAGCNRSLPHQHIVLHSVQILHNLIRHSATAASVARECPVKAGDVLTDALVSGAVVRPSPLQQELVKASACLLASLVSSAAGVSGGFALSRRAVVRLRETRDALLRRAGLEERRLVSQLKASGALLVRVEPDWVLKRSANQHMASPITAVCYLCELLR
;
A
#
# COMPACT_ATOMS: atom_id res chain seq x y z
N ARG A 1 9.78 -106.03 14.40
CA ARG A 1 10.70 -105.66 13.31
C ARG A 1 10.08 -104.55 12.46
N LEU A 2 8.97 -104.78 11.75
CA LEU A 2 8.29 -103.73 10.95
C LEU A 2 7.85 -102.47 11.75
N GLU A 3 7.37 -102.62 12.99
CA GLU A 3 6.97 -101.46 13.81
C GLU A 3 8.18 -100.65 14.33
N GLN A 4 9.31 -101.30 14.59
CA GLN A 4 10.55 -100.63 14.98
C GLN A 4 11.13 -99.84 13.80
N GLU A 5 11.10 -100.42 12.59
CA GLU A 5 11.55 -99.74 11.37
C GLU A 5 10.69 -98.52 11.02
N ARG A 6 9.37 -98.57 11.26
CA ARG A 6 8.49 -97.40 11.07
C ARG A 6 8.77 -96.27 12.06
N LEU A 7 8.98 -96.60 13.34
CA LEU A 7 9.33 -95.62 14.36
C LEU A 7 10.72 -94.99 14.12
N GLU A 8 11.67 -95.76 13.59
CA GLU A 8 12.98 -95.23 13.17
C GLU A 8 12.88 -94.33 11.95
N GLN A 9 12.05 -94.69 10.96
CA GLN A 9 11.77 -93.83 9.79
C GLN A 9 11.11 -92.52 10.21
N GLU A 10 10.10 -92.54 11.08
CA GLU A 10 9.44 -91.33 11.59
C GLU A 10 10.39 -90.41 12.36
N ARG A 11 11.31 -90.96 13.16
CA ARG A 11 12.33 -90.17 13.85
C ARG A 11 13.30 -89.50 12.88
N LEU A 12 13.76 -90.23 11.87
CA LEU A 12 14.66 -89.69 10.83
C LEU A 12 13.96 -88.62 9.99
N GLU A 13 12.67 -88.77 9.70
CA GLU A 13 11.88 -87.75 9.01
C GLU A 13 11.66 -86.50 9.88
N GLN A 14 11.39 -86.66 11.17
CA GLN A 14 11.31 -85.54 12.12
C GLN A 14 12.64 -84.79 12.23
N GLU A 15 13.76 -85.49 12.34
CA GLU A 15 15.09 -84.88 12.39
C GLU A 15 15.41 -84.10 11.10
N ARG A 16 15.01 -84.60 9.93
CA ARG A 16 15.17 -83.89 8.65
C ARG A 16 14.33 -82.62 8.59
N LEU A 17 13.07 -82.70 8.99
CA LEU A 17 12.17 -81.54 9.02
C LEU A 17 12.64 -80.47 10.02
N GLU A 18 13.19 -80.87 11.16
CA GLU A 18 13.80 -79.94 12.13
C GLU A 18 15.07 -79.30 11.57
N GLN A 19 15.93 -80.06 10.88
CA GLN A 19 17.11 -79.52 10.20
C GLN A 19 16.72 -78.51 9.11
N GLU A 20 15.73 -78.82 8.29
CA GLU A 20 15.22 -77.91 7.24
C GLU A 20 14.66 -76.61 7.83
N ARG A 21 13.94 -76.68 8.96
CA ARG A 21 13.44 -75.49 9.66
C ARG A 21 14.55 -74.61 10.20
N LEU A 22 15.55 -75.22 10.86
CA LEU A 22 16.71 -74.50 11.38
C LEU A 22 17.52 -73.84 10.24
N GLU A 23 17.62 -74.50 9.09
CA GLU A 23 18.29 -73.93 7.92
C GLU A 23 17.51 -72.76 7.31
N GLN A 24 16.17 -72.87 7.22
CA GLN A 24 15.30 -71.77 6.79
C GLN A 24 15.39 -70.56 7.73
N GLU A 25 15.36 -70.77 9.05
CA GLU A 25 15.51 -69.70 10.04
C GLU A 25 16.86 -68.99 9.93
N ARG A 26 17.95 -69.74 9.71
CA ARG A 26 19.28 -69.15 9.48
C ARG A 26 19.33 -68.29 8.22
N ILE A 27 18.74 -68.76 7.12
CA ILE A 27 18.69 -68.02 5.85
C ILE A 27 17.86 -66.73 6.02
N GLU A 28 16.75 -66.79 6.74
CA GLU A 28 15.92 -65.61 7.03
C GLU A 28 16.64 -64.59 7.93
N GLN A 29 17.32 -65.06 8.98
CA GLN A 29 18.15 -64.20 9.83
C GLN A 29 19.25 -63.52 9.02
N GLU A 30 19.98 -64.24 8.18
CA GLU A 30 21.03 -63.67 7.34
C GLU A 30 20.46 -62.63 6.34
N ARG A 31 19.27 -62.90 5.77
CA ARG A 31 18.58 -61.94 4.90
C ARG A 31 18.20 -60.66 5.65
N LEU A 32 17.65 -60.78 6.85
CA LEU A 32 17.28 -59.65 7.70
C LEU A 32 18.51 -58.84 8.13
N GLU A 33 19.60 -59.50 8.48
CA GLU A 33 20.88 -58.85 8.78
C GLU A 33 21.42 -58.08 7.58
N ARG A 34 21.44 -58.68 6.39
CA ARG A 34 21.86 -58.00 5.15
C ARG A 34 20.99 -56.80 4.85
N GLN A 35 19.67 -56.91 5.02
CA GLN A 35 18.74 -55.77 4.86
C GLN A 35 19.00 -54.67 5.89
N SER A 36 19.20 -55.04 7.15
CA SER A 36 19.52 -54.10 8.24
C SER A 36 20.84 -53.36 7.99
N GLN A 37 21.87 -54.08 7.54
CA GLN A 37 23.15 -53.50 7.15
C GLN A 37 23.02 -52.55 5.95
N ALA A 38 22.25 -52.93 4.92
CA ALA A 38 21.97 -52.07 3.77
C ALA A 38 21.21 -50.81 4.18
N ALA A 39 20.14 -50.95 4.98
CA ALA A 39 19.38 -49.83 5.52
C ALA A 39 20.27 -48.89 6.35
N SER A 40 21.14 -49.45 7.20
CA SER A 40 22.10 -48.69 8.00
C SER A 40 23.08 -47.90 7.13
N ARG A 41 23.59 -48.49 6.03
CA ARG A 41 24.47 -47.81 5.07
C ARG A 41 23.76 -46.65 4.38
N ILE A 42 22.52 -46.87 3.92
CA ILE A 42 21.70 -45.85 3.25
C ILE A 42 21.39 -44.69 4.22
N GLN A 43 20.94 -45.02 5.44
CA GLN A 43 20.63 -44.01 6.47
C GLN A 43 21.86 -43.17 6.83
N ARG A 44 23.02 -43.81 7.02
CA ARG A 44 24.28 -43.10 7.29
C ARG A 44 24.67 -42.16 6.15
N ALA A 45 24.59 -42.64 4.90
CA ALA A 45 24.91 -41.84 3.72
C ALA A 45 23.96 -40.64 3.59
N TRP A 46 22.66 -40.86 3.79
CA TRP A 46 21.64 -39.81 3.75
C TRP A 46 21.84 -38.77 4.84
N ARG A 47 22.06 -39.18 6.10
CA ARG A 47 22.36 -38.26 7.22
C ARG A 47 23.59 -37.40 6.90
N GLY A 48 24.64 -38.01 6.34
CA GLY A 48 25.84 -37.28 5.90
C GLY A 48 25.56 -36.29 4.76
N LEU A 49 24.72 -36.64 3.80
CA LEU A 49 24.33 -35.76 2.70
C LEU A 49 23.51 -34.55 3.19
N VAL A 50 22.51 -34.78 4.04
CA VAL A 50 21.70 -33.71 4.63
C VAL A 50 22.58 -32.76 5.45
N ALA A 51 23.45 -33.29 6.32
CA ALA A 51 24.37 -32.48 7.11
C ALA A 51 25.29 -31.60 6.25
N ARG A 52 25.84 -32.16 5.16
CA ARG A 52 26.68 -31.40 4.20
C ARG A 52 25.89 -30.31 3.48
N ARG A 53 24.64 -30.59 3.09
CA ARG A 53 23.75 -29.60 2.46
C ARG A 53 23.44 -28.45 3.41
N GLU A 54 23.06 -28.77 4.65
CA GLU A 54 22.76 -27.78 5.65
C GLU A 54 23.96 -26.89 5.98
N LEU A 55 25.16 -27.49 6.07
CA LEU A 55 26.40 -26.73 6.27
C LEU A 55 26.68 -25.78 5.10
N ARG A 56 26.47 -26.22 3.85
CA ARG A 56 26.59 -25.36 2.67
C ARG A 56 25.60 -24.19 2.74
N ASP A 57 24.34 -24.45 3.06
CA ASP A 57 23.32 -23.40 3.16
C ASP A 57 23.60 -22.41 4.29
N ARG A 58 24.11 -22.88 5.43
CA ARG A 58 24.59 -22.01 6.52
C ARG A 58 25.76 -21.13 6.07
N ARG A 59 26.75 -21.70 5.37
CA ARG A 59 27.89 -20.95 4.82
C ARG A 59 27.44 -19.91 3.80
N THR A 60 26.55 -20.27 2.87
CA THR A 60 26.00 -19.34 1.89
C THR A 60 25.25 -18.20 2.57
N ARG A 61 24.39 -18.49 3.55
CA ARG A 61 23.68 -17.46 4.33
C ARG A 61 24.65 -16.54 5.06
N ALA A 62 25.66 -17.08 5.73
CA ALA A 62 26.68 -16.30 6.41
C ALA A 62 27.45 -15.39 5.42
N ALA A 63 27.84 -15.93 4.27
CA ALA A 63 28.51 -15.17 3.22
C ALA A 63 27.63 -14.03 2.68
N VAL A 64 26.34 -14.29 2.42
CA VAL A 64 25.39 -13.25 1.98
C VAL A 64 25.24 -12.15 3.04
N THR A 65 25.13 -12.51 4.33
CA THR A 65 25.06 -11.54 5.42
C THR A 65 26.32 -10.67 5.50
N LEU A 66 27.50 -11.28 5.41
CA LEU A 66 28.78 -10.57 5.41
C LEU A 66 28.92 -9.66 4.18
N GLN A 67 28.56 -10.16 3.00
CA GLN A 67 28.58 -9.39 1.76
C GLN A 67 27.63 -8.20 1.82
N ALA A 68 26.41 -8.38 2.33
CA ALA A 68 25.44 -7.30 2.51
C ALA A 68 25.95 -6.24 3.51
N ALA A 69 26.52 -6.68 4.65
CA ALA A 69 27.12 -5.80 5.63
C ALA A 69 28.29 -5.00 5.05
N PHE A 70 29.19 -5.65 4.30
CA PHE A 70 30.33 -5.01 3.64
C PHE A 70 29.90 -4.04 2.54
N ARG A 71 28.96 -4.43 1.66
CA ARG A 71 28.41 -3.55 0.63
C ARG A 71 27.78 -2.30 1.27
N GLY A 72 27.01 -2.48 2.34
CA GLY A 72 26.44 -1.37 3.12
C GLY A 72 27.50 -0.49 3.78
N TRP A 73 28.53 -1.09 4.38
CA TRP A 73 29.67 -0.35 4.96
C TRP A 73 30.40 0.46 3.89
N ARG A 74 30.70 -0.15 2.74
CA ARG A 74 31.44 0.50 1.65
C ARG A 74 30.68 1.72 1.11
N VAL A 75 29.36 1.62 0.95
CA VAL A 75 28.51 2.77 0.58
C VAL A 75 28.58 3.84 1.67
N ARG A 76 28.40 3.49 2.94
CA ARG A 76 28.46 4.47 4.05
C ARG A 76 29.83 5.12 4.22
N ALA A 77 30.92 4.37 3.98
CA ALA A 77 32.29 4.86 4.04
C ALA A 77 32.57 5.85 2.89
N ARG A 78 32.11 5.53 1.66
CA ARG A 78 32.22 6.45 0.51
C ARG A 78 31.29 7.65 0.63
N CYS A 79 30.12 7.48 1.24
CA CYS A 79 29.14 8.52 1.53
C CYS A 79 29.32 9.07 2.95
N GLN A 80 30.54 9.10 3.52
CA GLN A 80 30.81 9.82 4.76
C GLN A 80 30.65 11.33 4.52
N VAL A 81 29.40 11.76 4.40
CA VAL A 81 29.02 13.17 4.51
C VAL A 81 29.21 13.51 5.98
N ALA A 82 30.02 14.51 6.30
CA ALA A 82 30.27 14.96 7.68
C ALA A 82 28.98 15.20 8.49
N ALA A 83 27.84 15.44 7.81
CA ALA A 83 26.52 15.60 8.40
C ALA A 83 25.86 14.30 8.91
N MET A 84 26.39 13.10 8.63
CA MET A 84 25.71 11.85 8.98
C MET A 84 25.52 11.60 10.48
N PRO A 85 26.53 11.82 11.35
CA PRO A 85 26.33 11.75 12.80
C PRO A 85 25.28 12.75 13.30
N GLN A 86 25.27 13.96 12.74
CA GLN A 86 24.28 14.98 13.07
C GLN A 86 22.88 14.56 12.64
N LEU A 87 22.72 13.98 11.43
CA LEU A 87 21.43 13.47 10.97
C LEU A 87 20.91 12.35 11.88
N ARG A 88 21.78 11.41 12.29
CA ARG A 88 21.40 10.36 13.24
C ARG A 88 20.95 10.93 14.58
N ARG A 89 21.68 11.91 15.13
CA ARG A 89 21.29 12.61 16.36
C ARG A 89 19.94 13.30 16.20
N ARG A 90 19.70 14.00 15.09
CA ARG A 90 18.41 14.66 14.79
C ARG A 90 17.26 13.67 14.72
N ILE A 91 17.46 12.54 14.04
CA ILE A 91 16.45 11.48 13.94
C ILE A 91 16.16 10.88 15.34
N SER A 92 17.20 10.51 16.10
CA SER A 92 17.03 9.98 17.46
C SER A 92 16.34 10.97 18.40
N ALA A 93 16.70 12.25 18.33
CA ALA A 93 16.07 13.31 19.10
C ALA A 93 14.58 13.48 18.71
N ALA A 94 14.26 13.43 17.41
CA ALA A 94 12.88 13.49 16.94
C ALA A 94 12.04 12.29 17.44
N TYR A 95 12.60 11.08 17.44
CA TYR A 95 11.93 9.91 18.03
C TYR A 95 11.75 10.02 19.55
N ALA A 96 12.74 10.56 20.27
CA ALA A 96 12.64 10.78 21.70
C ALA A 96 11.59 11.86 22.05
N ASP A 97 11.57 12.97 21.30
CA ASP A 97 10.54 14.02 21.44
C ASP A 97 9.14 13.46 21.17
N ALA A 98 8.98 12.69 20.10
CA ALA A 98 7.71 12.03 19.75
C ALA A 98 7.19 11.06 20.84
N ARG A 99 8.10 10.39 21.57
CA ARG A 99 7.73 9.54 22.72
C ARG A 99 7.31 10.35 23.95
N ARG A 100 7.96 11.49 24.19
CA ARG A 100 7.69 12.37 25.34
C ARG A 100 6.44 13.22 25.13
N ASN A 101 6.16 13.56 23.87
CA ASN A 101 5.09 14.47 23.46
C ASN A 101 4.18 13.80 22.43
N PRO A 102 3.35 12.80 22.82
CA PRO A 102 2.47 12.09 21.89
C PRO A 102 1.47 13.02 21.17
N GLU A 103 1.13 14.15 21.76
CA GLU A 103 0.27 15.18 21.18
C GLU A 103 0.90 15.89 19.98
N ARG A 104 2.23 15.88 19.88
CA ARG A 104 2.97 16.42 18.72
C ARG A 104 3.04 15.45 17.55
N LEU A 105 2.65 14.19 17.74
CA LEU A 105 2.56 13.22 16.65
C LEU A 105 1.63 13.77 15.56
N LEU A 106 1.99 13.52 14.31
CA LEU A 106 1.26 14.04 13.16
C LEU A 106 -0.25 13.74 13.23
N LEU A 107 -0.62 12.53 13.64
CA LEU A 107 -2.01 12.12 13.82
C LEU A 107 -2.68 12.84 15.00
N ALA A 108 -1.99 13.03 16.12
CA ALA A 108 -2.54 13.74 17.27
C ALA A 108 -2.75 15.24 16.96
N ARG A 109 -1.78 15.86 16.27
CA ARG A 109 -1.89 17.23 15.72
C ARG A 109 -3.03 17.35 14.73
N ALA A 110 -3.18 16.38 13.82
CA ALA A 110 -4.28 16.35 12.86
C ALA A 110 -5.65 16.24 13.54
N ARG A 111 -5.77 15.38 14.55
CA ARG A 111 -7.01 15.24 15.34
C ARG A 111 -7.33 16.51 16.11
N SER A 112 -6.32 17.12 16.72
CA SER A 112 -6.41 18.40 17.39
C SER A 112 -6.87 19.48 16.40
N ALA A 113 -6.20 19.61 15.26
CA ALA A 113 -6.54 20.55 14.19
C ALA A 113 -8.00 20.38 13.71
N LEU A 114 -8.44 19.15 13.42
CA LEU A 114 -9.81 18.89 12.96
C LEU A 114 -10.87 19.18 14.03
N ARG A 115 -10.56 18.98 15.32
CA ARG A 115 -11.45 19.30 16.44
C ARG A 115 -11.49 20.81 16.74
N PHE A 116 -10.33 21.48 16.75
CA PHE A 116 -10.18 22.88 17.13
C PHE A 116 -10.29 23.88 15.98
N ALA A 117 -10.19 23.46 14.71
CA ALA A 117 -10.49 24.34 13.57
C ALA A 117 -11.95 24.84 13.58
N ARG A 118 -12.85 24.13 14.29
CA ARG A 118 -14.21 24.60 14.58
C ARG A 118 -14.30 25.59 15.74
N GLN A 119 -13.23 25.79 16.51
CA GLN A 119 -13.25 26.48 17.81
C GLN A 119 -11.98 27.32 18.07
N GLN A 120 -11.64 28.29 17.20
CA GLN A 120 -10.72 29.43 17.48
C GLN A 120 -9.23 29.35 17.03
N LEU A 121 -8.80 28.43 16.17
CA LEU A 121 -7.45 28.52 15.58
C LEU A 121 -7.39 29.53 14.41
N PRO A 122 -6.34 30.36 14.31
CA PRO A 122 -6.17 31.26 13.16
C PRO A 122 -5.89 30.46 11.88
N ALA A 123 -6.46 30.90 10.77
CA ALA A 123 -6.44 30.17 9.49
C ALA A 123 -5.03 29.74 9.01
N PRO A 124 -3.94 30.54 9.16
CA PRO A 124 -2.59 30.10 8.80
C PRO A 124 -2.08 28.90 9.61
N ALA A 125 -2.43 28.82 10.91
CA ALA A 125 -2.04 27.69 11.75
C ALA A 125 -2.76 26.41 11.33
N VAL A 126 -4.05 26.52 10.99
CA VAL A 126 -4.84 25.40 10.45
C VAL A 126 -4.27 24.94 9.10
N ALA A 127 -3.94 25.88 8.20
CA ALA A 127 -3.33 25.58 6.92
C ALA A 127 -2.01 24.79 7.08
N GLN A 128 -1.13 25.23 8.00
CA GLN A 128 0.14 24.54 8.26
C GLN A 128 -0.07 23.13 8.82
N GLN A 129 -1.01 22.95 9.75
CA GLN A 129 -1.31 21.62 10.30
C GLN A 129 -1.84 20.66 9.23
N LEU A 130 -2.68 21.16 8.32
CA LEU A 130 -3.15 20.36 7.18
C LEU A 130 -2.03 20.09 6.16
N ALA A 131 -1.10 21.03 5.97
CA ALA A 131 0.07 20.82 5.12
C ALA A 131 0.96 19.67 5.63
N ASP A 132 1.21 19.63 6.94
CA ASP A 132 1.92 18.54 7.60
C ASP A 132 1.17 17.21 7.41
N LEU A 133 -0.14 17.20 7.68
CA LEU A 133 -0.99 16.02 7.53
C LEU A 133 -1.04 15.50 6.09
N ARG A 134 -1.14 16.40 5.12
CA ARG A 134 -1.06 16.08 3.69
C ARG A 134 0.25 15.36 3.36
N ALA A 135 1.39 15.87 3.85
CA ALA A 135 2.68 15.23 3.64
C ALA A 135 2.76 13.84 4.30
N GLY A 136 2.15 13.65 5.47
CA GLY A 136 2.07 12.32 6.09
C GLY A 136 1.21 11.35 5.28
N THR A 137 0.04 11.80 4.82
CA THR A 137 -0.92 10.96 4.08
C THR A 137 -0.46 10.63 2.67
N SER A 138 0.53 11.33 2.11
CA SER A 138 1.13 10.97 0.82
C SER A 138 2.22 9.89 0.94
N HIS A 139 2.73 9.60 2.14
CA HIS A 139 3.86 8.68 2.35
C HIS A 139 3.55 7.49 3.28
N SER A 140 2.39 7.47 3.95
CA SER A 140 2.06 6.44 4.94
C SER A 140 0.65 5.88 4.76
N ALA A 141 0.56 4.67 4.20
CA ALA A 141 -0.69 3.91 4.14
C ALA A 141 -1.30 3.71 5.54
N LYS A 142 -0.47 3.45 6.55
CA LYS A 142 -0.94 3.22 7.92
C LYS A 142 -1.61 4.45 8.52
N LEU A 143 -1.10 5.64 8.22
CA LEU A 143 -1.74 6.88 8.64
C LEU A 143 -3.12 7.05 7.97
N CYS A 144 -3.22 6.75 6.67
CA CYS A 144 -4.49 6.81 5.94
C CYS A 144 -5.54 5.87 6.55
N GLU A 145 -5.16 4.63 6.86
CA GLU A 145 -6.02 3.67 7.56
C GLU A 145 -6.47 4.21 8.92
N LEU A 146 -5.53 4.73 9.74
CA LEU A 146 -5.84 5.26 11.07
C LEU A 146 -6.76 6.48 11.02
N LEU A 147 -6.64 7.33 9.99
CA LEU A 147 -7.52 8.47 9.78
C LEU A 147 -8.94 8.02 9.42
N CYS A 148 -9.10 6.99 8.59
CA CYS A 148 -10.42 6.47 8.20
C CYS A 148 -11.03 5.57 9.27
N SER A 149 -10.23 4.86 10.07
CA SER A 149 -10.74 4.03 11.17
C SER A 149 -11.29 4.87 12.33
N GLN A 150 -10.94 6.15 12.39
CA GLN A 150 -11.45 7.09 13.38
C GLN A 150 -12.66 7.82 12.79
N SER A 151 -13.82 7.63 13.41
CA SER A 151 -15.09 8.19 12.94
C SER A 151 -15.02 9.72 12.72
N GLY A 152 -15.34 10.16 11.50
CA GLY A 152 -15.67 11.56 11.22
C GLY A 152 -14.52 12.44 10.72
N ALA A 153 -13.32 11.91 10.46
CA ALA A 153 -12.23 12.69 9.90
C ALA A 153 -12.55 13.22 8.49
N VAL A 154 -13.16 12.38 7.63
CA VAL A 154 -13.58 12.75 6.28
C VAL A 154 -14.65 13.85 6.34
N ALA A 155 -15.69 13.66 7.17
CA ALA A 155 -16.75 14.64 7.36
C ALA A 155 -16.24 15.98 7.93
N ALA A 156 -15.25 15.94 8.84
CA ALA A 156 -14.62 17.14 9.39
C ALA A 156 -13.86 17.94 8.32
N LEU A 157 -13.13 17.27 7.41
CA LEU A 157 -12.44 17.92 6.29
C LEU A 157 -13.45 18.62 5.35
N PHE A 158 -14.57 17.97 5.02
CA PHE A 158 -15.62 18.60 4.23
C PHE A 158 -16.28 19.79 4.92
N SER A 159 -16.54 19.66 6.24
CA SER A 159 -17.11 20.75 7.04
C SER A 159 -16.16 21.96 7.08
N LEU A 160 -14.86 21.71 7.20
CA LEU A 160 -13.84 22.76 7.18
C LEU A 160 -13.78 23.46 5.82
N MET A 161 -13.79 22.71 4.72
CA MET A 161 -13.82 23.28 3.37
C MET A 161 -15.07 24.14 3.15
N ALA A 162 -16.24 23.68 3.60
CA ALA A 162 -17.51 24.42 3.46
C ALA A 162 -17.52 25.74 4.24
N GLY A 163 -16.76 25.84 5.34
CA GLY A 163 -16.62 27.07 6.12
C GLY A 163 -15.54 28.03 5.61
N CYS A 164 -14.76 27.64 4.59
CA CYS A 164 -13.66 28.46 4.09
C CYS A 164 -14.12 29.56 3.13
N ASN A 165 -13.49 30.74 3.23
CA ASN A 165 -13.71 31.85 2.31
C ASN A 165 -12.59 31.93 1.24
N ARG A 166 -12.60 32.99 0.42
CA ARG A 166 -11.65 33.18 -0.68
C ARG A 166 -10.29 33.78 -0.29
N SER A 167 -10.04 34.07 1.00
CA SER A 167 -8.74 34.59 1.43
C SER A 167 -7.64 33.55 1.23
N LEU A 168 -6.40 34.01 1.03
CA LEU A 168 -5.26 33.14 0.76
C LEU A 168 -5.06 32.00 1.79
N PRO A 169 -5.13 32.21 3.12
CA PRO A 169 -4.96 31.11 4.07
C PRO A 169 -6.10 30.08 3.98
N HIS A 170 -7.32 30.52 3.68
CA HIS A 170 -8.46 29.61 3.49
C HIS A 170 -8.34 28.81 2.19
N GLN A 171 -7.79 29.39 1.11
CA GLN A 171 -7.48 28.63 -0.10
C GLN A 171 -6.46 27.51 0.16
N HIS A 172 -5.46 27.75 1.02
CA HIS A 172 -4.51 26.71 1.44
C HIS A 172 -5.19 25.61 2.26
N ILE A 173 -6.09 25.97 3.17
CA ILE A 173 -6.89 25.00 3.93
C ILE A 173 -7.67 24.09 2.96
N VAL A 174 -8.41 24.69 2.01
CA VAL A 174 -9.19 23.92 1.03
C VAL A 174 -8.28 23.02 0.18
N LEU A 175 -7.18 23.55 -0.35
CA LEU A 175 -6.25 22.77 -1.16
C LEU A 175 -5.68 21.57 -0.39
N HIS A 176 -5.20 21.78 0.83
CA HIS A 176 -4.64 20.69 1.63
C HIS A 176 -5.70 19.66 2.02
N SER A 177 -6.92 20.09 2.36
CA SER A 177 -8.05 19.18 2.61
C SER A 177 -8.39 18.32 1.39
N VAL A 178 -8.49 18.92 0.20
CA VAL A 178 -8.71 18.18 -1.06
C VAL A 178 -7.58 17.17 -1.32
N GLN A 179 -6.32 17.58 -1.13
CA GLN A 179 -5.17 16.70 -1.35
C GLN A 179 -5.11 15.55 -0.33
N ILE A 180 -5.46 15.80 0.93
CA ILE A 180 -5.60 14.73 1.95
C ILE A 180 -6.67 13.73 1.52
N LEU A 181 -7.88 14.20 1.18
CA LEU A 181 -8.97 13.33 0.74
C LEU A 181 -8.58 12.52 -0.51
N HIS A 182 -7.86 13.13 -1.45
CA HIS A 182 -7.34 12.45 -2.62
C HIS A 182 -6.31 11.38 -2.27
N ASN A 183 -5.41 11.63 -1.32
CA ASN A 183 -4.48 10.61 -0.81
C ASN A 183 -5.23 9.42 -0.18
N LEU A 184 -6.28 9.70 0.61
CA LEU A 184 -7.07 8.65 1.26
C LEU A 184 -7.82 7.77 0.25
N ILE A 185 -8.43 8.34 -0.79
CA ILE A 185 -9.21 7.55 -1.75
C ILE A 185 -8.34 6.77 -2.76
N ARG A 186 -7.12 7.26 -3.04
CA ARG A 186 -6.14 6.52 -3.88
C ARG A 186 -5.69 5.22 -3.24
N HIS A 187 -5.72 5.13 -1.91
CA HIS A 187 -5.39 3.91 -1.21
C HIS A 187 -6.58 2.93 -1.17
N SER A 188 -6.38 1.74 -1.73
CA SER A 188 -7.44 0.75 -1.92
C SER A 188 -8.14 0.33 -0.62
N ALA A 189 -7.40 0.22 0.49
CA ALA A 189 -7.98 -0.17 1.77
C ALA A 189 -8.89 0.91 2.39
N THR A 190 -8.72 2.17 2.02
CA THR A 190 -9.47 3.31 2.59
C THR A 190 -10.51 3.89 1.65
N ALA A 191 -10.43 3.61 0.35
CA ALA A 191 -11.33 4.14 -0.68
C ALA A 191 -12.82 3.96 -0.35
N ALA A 192 -13.22 2.75 0.07
CA ALA A 192 -14.61 2.45 0.42
C ALA A 192 -15.09 3.16 1.70
N SER A 193 -14.19 3.45 2.65
CA SER A 193 -14.54 4.24 3.84
C SER A 193 -14.79 5.69 3.46
N VAL A 194 -13.88 6.28 2.67
CA VAL A 194 -13.99 7.67 2.22
C VAL A 194 -15.28 7.88 1.43
N ALA A 195 -15.59 6.99 0.48
CA ALA A 195 -16.80 7.12 -0.34
C ALA A 195 -18.11 7.03 0.46
N ARG A 196 -18.12 6.26 1.58
CA ARG A 196 -19.29 6.14 2.46
C ARG A 196 -19.42 7.29 3.46
N GLU A 197 -18.31 7.85 3.93
CA GLU A 197 -18.30 8.96 4.89
C GLU A 197 -18.48 10.34 4.24
N CYS A 198 -18.51 10.42 2.91
CA CYS A 198 -18.77 11.66 2.20
C CYS A 198 -20.14 12.23 2.58
N PRO A 199 -20.23 13.50 3.04
CA PRO A 199 -21.52 14.13 3.30
C PRO A 199 -22.31 14.33 2.00
N VAL A 200 -23.63 14.47 2.11
CA VAL A 200 -24.53 14.66 0.95
C VAL A 200 -24.10 15.82 0.04
N LYS A 201 -23.59 16.92 0.62
CA LYS A 201 -23.13 18.11 -0.12
C LYS A 201 -21.66 18.05 -0.55
N ALA A 202 -20.97 16.91 -0.41
CA ALA A 202 -19.55 16.78 -0.76
C ALA A 202 -19.27 17.19 -2.21
N GLY A 203 -20.14 16.78 -3.14
CA GLY A 203 -19.99 17.11 -4.55
C GLY A 203 -20.07 18.61 -4.83
N ASP A 204 -20.99 19.32 -4.17
CA ASP A 204 -21.13 20.77 -4.32
C ASP A 204 -19.92 21.51 -3.73
N VAL A 205 -19.45 21.10 -2.54
CA VAL A 205 -18.26 21.70 -1.89
C VAL A 205 -17.01 21.56 -2.76
N LEU A 206 -16.77 20.38 -3.34
CA LEU A 206 -15.62 20.16 -4.22
C LEU A 206 -15.77 20.90 -5.55
N THR A 207 -16.99 21.04 -6.06
CA THR A 207 -17.25 21.84 -7.27
C THR A 207 -17.01 23.32 -7.00
N ASP A 208 -17.42 23.84 -5.84
CA ASP A 208 -17.12 25.21 -5.42
C ASP A 208 -15.63 25.46 -5.28
N ALA A 209 -14.89 24.53 -4.65
CA ALA A 209 -13.44 24.60 -4.55
C ALA A 209 -12.77 24.66 -5.93
N LEU A 210 -13.18 23.79 -6.86
CA LEU A 210 -12.67 23.76 -8.23
C LEU A 210 -12.96 25.07 -8.97
N VAL A 211 -14.21 25.53 -8.97
CA VAL A 211 -14.62 26.77 -9.64
C VAL A 211 -13.88 27.98 -9.06
N SER A 212 -13.61 27.99 -7.75
CA SER A 212 -12.88 29.09 -7.09
C SER A 212 -11.43 29.24 -7.56
N GLY A 213 -10.80 28.15 -8.00
CA GLY A 213 -9.45 28.16 -8.57
C GLY A 213 -9.43 28.45 -10.08
N ALA A 214 -10.55 28.29 -10.79
CA ALA A 214 -10.63 28.43 -12.26
C ALA A 214 -10.79 29.90 -12.74
N VAL A 215 -10.03 30.82 -12.13
CA VAL A 215 -10.03 32.25 -12.48
C VAL A 215 -9.25 32.54 -13.77
N VAL A 216 -9.39 33.74 -14.34
CA VAL A 216 -8.79 34.11 -15.65
C VAL A 216 -7.26 34.03 -15.64
N ARG A 217 -6.62 34.45 -14.53
CA ARG A 217 -5.16 34.38 -14.34
C ARG A 217 -4.87 33.67 -13.01
N PRO A 218 -4.87 32.32 -12.99
CA PRO A 218 -4.77 31.58 -11.75
C PRO A 218 -3.33 31.54 -11.26
N SER A 219 -3.15 31.76 -9.95
CA SER A 219 -1.88 31.51 -9.27
C SER A 219 -1.53 30.01 -9.30
N PRO A 220 -0.27 29.62 -9.04
CA PRO A 220 0.12 28.21 -8.96
C PRO A 220 -0.74 27.42 -7.97
N LEU A 221 -1.09 28.04 -6.84
CA LEU A 221 -1.99 27.46 -5.85
C LEU A 221 -3.38 27.19 -6.41
N GLN A 222 -3.94 28.13 -7.16
CA GLN A 222 -5.25 27.99 -7.77
C GLN A 222 -5.27 26.93 -8.88
N GLN A 223 -4.19 26.84 -9.67
CA GLN A 223 -4.02 25.77 -10.65
C GLN A 223 -4.00 24.39 -9.97
N GLU A 224 -3.23 24.26 -8.89
CA GLU A 224 -3.19 23.04 -8.08
C GLU A 224 -4.54 22.72 -7.45
N LEU A 225 -5.30 23.72 -7.00
CA LEU A 225 -6.64 23.54 -6.45
C LEU A 225 -7.63 22.98 -7.48
N VAL A 226 -7.64 23.53 -8.70
CA VAL A 226 -8.49 23.03 -9.79
C VAL A 226 -8.13 21.58 -10.10
N LYS A 227 -6.83 21.29 -10.29
CA LYS A 227 -6.34 19.95 -10.59
C LYS A 227 -6.70 18.96 -9.49
N ALA A 228 -6.34 19.25 -8.24
CA ALA A 228 -6.57 18.34 -7.10
C ALA A 228 -8.07 18.07 -6.88
N SER A 229 -8.91 19.10 -7.03
CA SER A 229 -10.37 18.97 -6.89
C SER A 229 -10.96 18.09 -8.00
N ALA A 230 -10.51 18.28 -9.24
CA ALA A 230 -10.96 17.46 -10.36
C ALA A 230 -10.54 15.99 -10.21
N CYS A 231 -9.29 15.73 -9.79
CA CYS A 231 -8.79 14.37 -9.55
C CYS A 231 -9.54 13.67 -8.41
N LEU A 232 -9.84 14.39 -7.32
CA LEU A 232 -10.60 13.84 -6.21
C LEU A 232 -12.04 13.51 -6.63
N LEU A 233 -12.72 14.42 -7.32
CA LEU A 233 -14.06 14.19 -7.85
C LEU A 233 -14.11 12.97 -8.77
N ALA A 234 -13.15 12.86 -9.69
CA ALA A 234 -13.00 11.70 -10.55
C ALA A 234 -12.84 10.40 -9.76
N SER A 235 -11.93 10.39 -8.77
CA SER A 235 -11.68 9.22 -7.93
C SER A 235 -12.89 8.81 -7.10
N LEU A 236 -13.66 9.78 -6.61
CA LEU A 236 -14.90 9.55 -5.86
C LEU A 236 -15.99 8.95 -6.74
N VAL A 237 -16.21 9.49 -7.93
CA VAL A 237 -17.22 8.96 -8.87
C VAL A 237 -16.84 7.54 -9.31
N SER A 238 -15.57 7.30 -9.64
CA SER A 238 -15.08 5.95 -9.99
C SER A 238 -15.23 4.95 -8.84
N SER A 239 -14.99 5.39 -7.59
CA SER A 239 -15.06 4.50 -6.42
C SER A 239 -16.49 4.26 -5.93
N ALA A 240 -17.44 5.14 -6.29
CA ALA A 240 -18.85 5.01 -5.92
C ALA A 240 -19.64 4.11 -6.89
N ALA A 241 -19.08 3.77 -8.06
CA ALA A 241 -19.69 2.84 -9.02
C ALA A 241 -19.89 1.46 -8.37
N GLY A 242 -21.12 1.17 -7.93
CA GLY A 242 -21.50 -0.09 -7.28
C GLY A 242 -21.67 -0.05 -5.76
N VAL A 243 -21.56 1.11 -5.11
CA VAL A 243 -21.81 1.26 -3.66
C VAL A 243 -23.16 1.94 -3.43
N SER A 244 -24.14 1.22 -2.86
CA SER A 244 -25.44 1.79 -2.48
C SER A 244 -25.24 2.89 -1.42
N GLY A 245 -25.73 4.10 -1.68
CA GLY A 245 -25.53 5.25 -0.79
C GLY A 245 -24.15 5.92 -0.90
N GLY A 246 -23.39 5.62 -1.97
CA GLY A 246 -22.10 6.25 -2.24
C GLY A 246 -22.18 7.71 -2.70
N PHE A 247 -21.01 8.33 -2.87
CA PHE A 247 -20.85 9.69 -3.37
C PHE A 247 -21.61 9.93 -4.70
N ALA A 248 -22.36 11.03 -4.78
CA ALA A 248 -23.06 11.45 -5.99
C ALA A 248 -22.89 12.95 -6.24
N LEU A 249 -22.90 13.35 -7.51
CA LEU A 249 -22.88 14.74 -7.93
C LEU A 249 -24.30 15.25 -8.21
N SER A 250 -24.59 16.47 -7.73
CA SER A 250 -25.85 17.14 -8.06
C SER A 250 -25.88 17.54 -9.53
N ARG A 251 -27.08 17.63 -10.13
CA ARG A 251 -27.24 18.12 -11.51
C ARG A 251 -26.60 19.50 -11.69
N ARG A 252 -26.72 20.37 -10.68
CA ARG A 252 -26.11 21.70 -10.64
C ARG A 252 -24.58 21.63 -10.66
N ALA A 253 -23.99 20.74 -9.87
CA ALA A 253 -22.54 20.53 -9.86
C ALA A 253 -22.03 20.11 -11.25
N VAL A 254 -22.69 19.13 -11.89
CA VAL A 254 -22.31 18.65 -13.23
C VAL A 254 -22.34 19.78 -14.27
N VAL A 255 -23.37 20.64 -14.26
CA VAL A 255 -23.45 21.79 -15.17
C VAL A 255 -22.28 22.75 -14.94
N ARG A 256 -22.00 23.11 -13.70
CA ARG A 256 -20.90 24.03 -13.37
C ARG A 256 -19.52 23.47 -13.75
N LEU A 257 -19.32 22.16 -13.62
CA LEU A 257 -18.09 21.49 -14.05
C LEU A 257 -17.90 21.61 -15.57
N ARG A 258 -18.98 21.40 -16.36
CA ARG A 258 -18.96 21.56 -17.82
C ARG A 258 -18.71 23.01 -18.24
N GLU A 259 -19.38 23.98 -17.61
CA GLU A 259 -19.13 25.40 -17.86
C GLU A 259 -17.67 25.80 -17.58
N THR A 260 -17.10 25.26 -16.49
CA THR A 260 -15.71 25.50 -16.12
C THR A 260 -14.74 24.89 -17.12
N ARG A 261 -15.01 23.64 -17.56
CA ARG A 261 -14.26 22.99 -18.65
C ARG A 261 -14.24 23.87 -19.90
N ASP A 262 -15.41 24.32 -20.34
CA ASP A 262 -15.56 25.10 -21.58
C ASP A 262 -14.84 26.45 -21.46
N ALA A 263 -14.91 27.10 -20.30
CA ALA A 263 -14.16 28.31 -20.02
C ALA A 263 -12.63 28.08 -20.07
N LEU A 264 -12.14 26.98 -19.50
CA LEU A 264 -10.72 26.63 -19.52
C LEU A 264 -10.22 26.32 -20.94
N LEU A 265 -11.00 25.56 -21.72
CA LEU A 265 -10.68 25.23 -23.11
C LEU A 265 -10.63 26.47 -23.99
N ARG A 266 -11.64 27.35 -23.88
CA ARG A 266 -11.68 28.63 -24.62
C ARG A 266 -10.46 29.50 -24.30
N ARG A 267 -10.07 29.60 -23.03
CA ARG A 267 -8.90 30.39 -22.62
C ARG A 267 -7.58 29.82 -23.15
N ALA A 268 -7.48 28.51 -23.26
CA ALA A 268 -6.27 27.84 -23.75
C ALA A 268 -6.22 27.68 -25.28
N GLY A 269 -7.32 27.99 -26.00
CA GLY A 269 -7.42 27.73 -27.43
C GLY A 269 -7.34 26.24 -27.78
N LEU A 270 -7.80 25.37 -26.89
CA LEU A 270 -7.72 23.91 -27.05
C LEU A 270 -9.08 23.31 -27.37
N GLU A 271 -9.08 22.25 -28.18
CA GLU A 271 -10.28 21.46 -28.48
C GLU A 271 -10.42 20.28 -27.52
N GLU A 272 -11.63 20.09 -26.96
CA GLU A 272 -11.93 18.98 -26.05
C GLU A 272 -11.63 17.62 -26.68
N ARG A 273 -12.07 17.41 -27.94
CA ARG A 273 -11.92 16.14 -28.66
C ARG A 273 -10.47 15.70 -28.71
N ARG A 274 -9.55 16.61 -29.05
CA ARG A 274 -8.13 16.34 -29.15
C ARG A 274 -7.54 15.90 -27.81
N LEU A 275 -7.88 16.61 -26.73
CA LEU A 275 -7.41 16.28 -25.37
C LEU A 275 -7.96 14.94 -24.89
N VAL A 276 -9.24 14.68 -25.09
CA VAL A 276 -9.87 13.40 -24.70
C VAL A 276 -9.26 12.23 -25.48
N SER A 277 -9.01 12.40 -26.79
CA SER A 277 -8.34 11.38 -27.59
C SER A 277 -6.92 11.08 -27.09
N GLN A 278 -6.15 12.10 -26.68
CA GLN A 278 -4.83 11.91 -26.07
C GLN A 278 -4.90 11.19 -24.71
N LEU A 279 -5.90 11.52 -23.89
CA LEU A 279 -6.15 10.83 -22.61
C LEU A 279 -6.55 9.36 -22.81
N LYS A 280 -7.34 9.05 -23.84
CA LYS A 280 -7.69 7.67 -24.22
C LYS A 280 -6.47 6.91 -24.70
N ALA A 281 -5.71 7.50 -25.61
CA ALA A 281 -4.51 6.88 -26.20
C ALA A 281 -3.41 6.61 -25.16
N SER A 282 -3.26 7.47 -24.15
CA SER A 282 -2.29 7.27 -23.07
C SER A 282 -2.70 6.23 -22.04
N GLY A 283 -3.94 5.70 -22.10
CA GLY A 283 -4.47 4.82 -21.05
C GLY A 283 -4.76 5.55 -19.73
N ALA A 284 -4.68 6.88 -19.70
CA ALA A 284 -4.93 7.71 -18.52
C ALA A 284 -6.30 7.43 -17.88
N LEU A 285 -7.30 7.10 -18.72
CA LEU A 285 -8.68 6.78 -18.34
C LEU A 285 -8.85 5.42 -17.65
N LEU A 286 -7.84 4.56 -17.69
CA LEU A 286 -7.88 3.21 -17.13
C LEU A 286 -6.97 3.06 -15.90
N VAL A 287 -6.07 4.01 -15.65
CA VAL A 287 -5.09 3.93 -14.56
C VAL A 287 -5.66 4.56 -13.30
N ARG A 288 -5.94 3.71 -12.31
CA ARG A 288 -6.16 4.17 -10.93
C ARG A 288 -4.84 4.78 -10.43
N VAL A 289 -4.82 6.08 -10.16
CA VAL A 289 -3.63 6.79 -9.68
C VAL A 289 -3.19 6.15 -8.36
N GLU A 290 -2.04 5.49 -8.35
CA GLU A 290 -1.48 4.85 -7.15
C GLU A 290 -0.89 5.93 -6.19
N PRO A 291 -0.86 5.67 -4.87
CA PRO A 291 -0.20 6.57 -3.92
C PRO A 291 1.32 6.71 -4.14
N ASP A 292 1.91 7.80 -3.67
CA ASP A 292 3.32 8.15 -3.95
C ASP A 292 4.35 7.16 -3.36
N TRP A 293 3.98 6.36 -2.36
CA TRP A 293 4.84 5.28 -1.84
C TRP A 293 4.94 4.07 -2.78
N VAL A 294 4.10 4.00 -3.82
CA VAL A 294 4.23 2.99 -4.86
C VAL A 294 5.22 3.51 -5.90
N LEU A 295 6.46 3.03 -5.80
CA LEU A 295 7.63 3.50 -6.57
C LEU A 295 7.62 3.13 -8.08
N LYS A 296 6.44 3.02 -8.71
CA LYS A 296 6.32 2.76 -10.15
C LYS A 296 6.38 4.08 -10.93
N ARG A 297 7.37 4.20 -11.83
CA ARG A 297 7.64 5.41 -12.65
C ARG A 297 6.46 5.91 -13.48
N SER A 298 5.47 5.05 -13.78
CA SER A 298 4.33 5.35 -14.65
C SER A 298 3.10 5.95 -13.94
N ALA A 299 3.04 5.93 -12.59
CA ALA A 299 1.78 6.09 -11.87
C ALA A 299 1.19 7.52 -11.83
N ASN A 300 1.98 8.58 -12.02
CA ASN A 300 1.59 9.95 -11.69
C ASN A 300 1.60 10.97 -12.85
N GLN A 301 1.80 10.55 -14.10
CA GLN A 301 2.09 11.47 -15.22
C GLN A 301 0.85 12.01 -15.96
N HIS A 302 -0.33 11.43 -15.73
CA HIS A 302 -1.47 11.57 -16.66
C HIS A 302 -2.36 12.81 -16.42
N MET A 303 -2.19 13.51 -15.29
CA MET A 303 -2.98 14.71 -14.95
C MET A 303 -2.08 15.91 -14.68
N ALA A 304 -1.17 16.20 -15.60
CA ALA A 304 -0.18 17.27 -15.43
C ALA A 304 -0.76 18.68 -15.42
N SER A 305 -1.95 18.91 -16.02
CA SER A 305 -2.58 20.24 -16.10
C SER A 305 -4.00 20.27 -15.52
N PRO A 306 -4.46 21.45 -15.05
CA PRO A 306 -5.84 21.61 -14.58
C PRO A 306 -6.87 21.32 -15.67
N ILE A 307 -6.58 21.68 -16.92
CA ILE A 307 -7.50 21.52 -18.05
C ILE A 307 -7.68 20.03 -18.38
N THR A 308 -6.60 19.25 -18.41
CA THR A 308 -6.70 17.81 -18.64
C THR A 308 -7.47 17.13 -17.52
N ALA A 309 -7.28 17.57 -16.27
CA ALA A 309 -8.00 17.01 -15.13
C ALA A 309 -9.52 17.27 -15.18
N VAL A 310 -9.93 18.49 -15.55
CA VAL A 310 -11.35 18.83 -15.68
C VAL A 310 -11.98 18.12 -16.90
N CYS A 311 -11.27 18.02 -18.02
CA CYS A 311 -11.77 17.29 -19.20
C CYS A 311 -11.96 15.81 -18.90
N TYR A 312 -10.99 15.19 -18.22
CA TYR A 312 -11.09 13.81 -17.74
C TYR A 312 -12.34 13.61 -16.89
N LEU A 313 -12.55 14.48 -15.89
CA LEU A 313 -13.73 14.41 -15.02
C LEU A 313 -15.02 14.52 -15.83
N CYS A 314 -15.10 15.45 -16.78
CA CYS A 314 -16.29 15.62 -17.61
C CYS A 314 -16.55 14.43 -18.54
N GLU A 315 -15.51 13.78 -19.06
CA GLU A 315 -15.63 12.54 -19.85
C GLU A 315 -16.16 11.38 -19.00
N LEU A 316 -15.71 11.29 -17.74
CA LEU A 316 -16.17 10.27 -16.79
C LEU A 316 -17.63 10.46 -16.34
N LEU A 317 -18.18 11.68 -16.51
CA LEU A 317 -19.56 12.03 -16.20
C LEU A 317 -20.50 11.98 -17.41
N ARG A 318 -20.03 11.48 -18.56
CA ARG A 318 -20.86 11.20 -19.73
C ARG A 318 -21.50 9.84 -19.59
#